data_AF-A0A8J6Y6H7-F1
#
_entry.id   AF-A0A8J6Y6H7-F1
#
_cell.length_a   1.000
_cell.length_b   1.000
_cell.length_c   1.000
_cell.angle_alpha   90.00
_cell.angle_beta   90.00
_cell.angle_gamma   90.00
#
_symmetry.space_group_name_H-M   'P 1'
#
loop_
_entity.id
_entity.type
_entity.pdbx_description
1 polymer ?
#
loop_
_entity_poly.entity_id
_entity_poly.type
_entity_poly.pdbx_seq_one_letter_code
_entity_poly.pdbx_strand_id
1 'polypeptide(L)'
;MGDRAMVVTTVVLMAALSGSAFSPGAVMDFPGRYFDTRVRENFQRYVKASWPGPTELMRLWSDRDLSEEQRVALLLGGAVYHDPVMLPAYRAAIESKSQRLRQAAIYGFRDLIGDRPPNVNVTIDEKALKALAGEMGWVQQTLRRHSLLEIWLQSALAQEGASLPDYIGIKLIRSPDDCFGAAERVFDVGDLDLLVTAYEQSQDRNNRIALLKLIEAVSVSRFLIIPKGQHKGWGKSLVDTALRRLDGKVRQWRNNNCQLDGEAVLYQNLRSLGAKNRDPLGPGSDRLWLALLDGTNSRWWALAARRLYASGGPWYELSVLRPDTEDNGRRRNELSSWYSPITRTIREQKSQRKPGMKR
;
A
#
# COMPACT_ATOMS: atom_id res chain seq x y z
N MET A 1 26.90 15.38 39.67
CA MET A 1 25.81 14.38 39.73
C MET A 1 24.57 15.03 39.13
N GLY A 2 24.08 14.75 37.94
CA GLY A 2 24.45 13.78 36.91
C GLY A 2 23.48 13.98 35.74
N ASP A 3 23.86 14.89 34.83
CA ASP A 3 23.26 15.11 33.50
C ASP A 3 23.44 13.88 32.60
N ARG A 4 22.61 12.85 32.78
CA ARG A 4 22.65 11.64 31.95
C ARG A 4 21.34 11.26 31.26
N ALA A 5 20.26 12.01 31.46
CA ALA A 5 18.96 11.65 30.88
C ALA A 5 18.65 12.30 29.51
N MET A 6 19.32 13.40 29.15
CA MET A 6 18.98 14.17 27.93
C MET A 6 19.91 13.90 26.73
N VAL A 7 21.01 13.18 26.94
CA VAL A 7 21.99 12.88 25.87
C VAL A 7 21.67 11.56 25.15
N VAL A 8 20.87 10.67 25.76
CA VAL A 8 20.61 9.33 25.19
C VAL A 8 19.60 9.37 24.03
N THR A 9 18.64 10.30 24.01
CA THR A 9 17.61 10.35 22.95
C THR A 9 18.13 11.01 21.66
N THR A 10 19.04 11.99 21.77
CA THR A 10 19.62 12.69 20.61
C THR A 10 20.73 11.88 19.95
N VAL A 11 21.45 11.04 20.71
CA VAL A 11 22.53 10.19 20.18
C VAL A 11 21.97 8.99 19.38
N VAL A 12 20.77 8.50 19.69
CA VAL A 12 20.14 7.40 18.90
C VAL A 12 19.67 7.88 17.52
N LEU A 13 19.20 9.14 17.39
CA LEU A 13 18.84 9.69 16.08
C LEU A 13 20.09 9.98 15.21
N MET A 14 21.18 10.49 15.80
CA MET A 14 22.41 10.76 15.05
C MET A 14 23.21 9.49 14.70
N ALA A 15 23.22 8.45 15.56
CA ALA A 15 23.86 7.18 15.25
C ALA A 15 23.09 6.37 14.17
N ALA A 16 21.79 6.62 14.02
CA ALA A 16 20.98 6.13 12.90
C ALA A 16 21.08 7.00 11.63
N LEU A 17 21.86 8.08 11.65
CA LEU A 17 22.12 8.93 10.48
C LEU A 17 23.58 8.86 10.03
N SER A 18 24.48 8.27 10.84
CA SER A 18 25.89 8.05 10.50
C SER A 18 26.10 6.75 9.75
N GLY A 19 25.93 6.72 8.42
CA GLY A 19 26.45 5.69 7.49
C GLY A 19 26.02 4.21 7.67
N SER A 20 25.39 3.84 8.78
CA SER A 20 25.10 2.48 9.23
C SER A 20 23.61 2.11 9.16
N ALA A 21 22.74 3.08 8.84
CA ALA A 21 21.30 2.88 8.76
C ALA A 21 20.87 1.99 7.60
N PHE A 22 21.67 1.98 6.54
CA PHE A 22 21.47 1.17 5.36
C PHE A 22 22.27 -0.10 5.54
N SER A 23 21.63 -1.23 5.84
CA SER A 23 22.32 -2.54 5.86
C SER A 23 22.75 -2.90 4.43
N PRO A 24 24.04 -2.72 4.04
CA PRO A 24 24.45 -2.91 2.66
C PRO A 24 24.40 -4.39 2.27
N GLY A 25 24.49 -5.29 3.27
CA GLY A 25 24.39 -6.73 3.11
C GLY A 25 23.09 -7.17 2.43
N ALA A 26 21.98 -6.47 2.67
CA ALA A 26 20.68 -6.81 2.08
C ALA A 26 20.60 -6.55 0.56
N VAL A 27 21.52 -5.75 0.00
CA VAL A 27 21.52 -5.41 -1.43
C VAL A 27 22.72 -5.96 -2.19
N MET A 28 23.56 -6.77 -1.52
CA MET A 28 24.71 -7.44 -2.16
C MET A 28 24.26 -8.39 -3.27
N ASP A 29 23.12 -9.05 -3.10
CA ASP A 29 22.56 -9.97 -4.09
C ASP A 29 21.77 -9.27 -5.21
N PHE A 30 21.81 -7.93 -5.25
CA PHE A 30 21.17 -7.14 -6.31
C PHE A 30 22.17 -6.74 -7.42
N PRO A 31 21.80 -6.90 -8.71
CA PRO A 31 20.54 -7.47 -9.20
C PRO A 31 20.55 -9.01 -9.19
N GLY A 32 19.39 -9.64 -9.02
CA GLY A 32 19.32 -11.10 -9.11
C GLY A 32 18.05 -11.73 -8.55
N ARG A 33 17.79 -12.97 -8.98
CA ARG A 33 16.62 -13.76 -8.54
C ARG A 33 16.59 -14.00 -7.03
N TYR A 34 17.77 -14.11 -6.40
CA TYR A 34 17.84 -14.29 -4.95
C TYR A 34 17.30 -13.07 -4.22
N PHE A 35 17.70 -11.86 -4.65
CA PHE A 35 17.13 -10.62 -4.12
C PHE A 35 15.61 -10.59 -4.29
N ASP A 36 15.11 -10.84 -5.50
CA ASP A 36 13.67 -10.78 -5.82
C ASP A 36 12.82 -11.76 -5.01
N THR A 37 13.34 -12.97 -4.73
CA THR A 37 12.55 -14.06 -4.15
C THR A 37 12.76 -14.28 -2.66
N ARG A 38 13.89 -13.83 -2.10
CA ARG A 38 14.29 -14.12 -0.71
C ARG A 38 14.57 -12.88 0.13
N VAL A 39 15.07 -11.81 -0.49
CA VAL A 39 15.61 -10.66 0.26
C VAL A 39 14.66 -9.47 0.26
N ARG A 40 14.08 -9.14 -0.89
CA ARG A 40 13.32 -7.90 -1.10
C ARG A 40 12.24 -7.66 -0.04
N GLU A 41 11.39 -8.64 0.22
CA GLU A 41 10.27 -8.45 1.14
C GLU A 41 10.74 -8.19 2.58
N ASN A 42 11.74 -8.95 3.05
CA ASN A 42 12.33 -8.73 4.38
C ASN A 42 13.03 -7.38 4.45
N PHE A 43 13.74 -6.99 3.38
CA PHE A 43 14.40 -5.70 3.28
C PHE A 43 13.39 -4.55 3.33
N GLN A 44 12.30 -4.63 2.56
CA GLN A 44 11.21 -3.64 2.57
C GLN A 44 10.52 -3.55 3.93
N ARG A 45 10.29 -4.68 4.61
CA ARG A 45 9.81 -4.71 6.00
C ARG A 45 10.76 -3.99 6.95
N TYR A 46 12.06 -4.25 6.84
CA TYR A 46 13.07 -3.58 7.65
C TYR A 46 13.10 -2.06 7.39
N VAL A 47 13.03 -1.64 6.12
CA VAL A 47 12.94 -0.23 5.72
C VAL A 47 11.73 0.44 6.37
N LYS A 48 10.53 -0.12 6.20
CA LYS A 48 9.29 0.43 6.78
C LYS A 48 9.31 0.47 8.31
N ALA A 49 10.08 -0.39 8.96
CA ALA A 49 10.15 -0.46 10.42
C ALA A 49 11.19 0.48 11.04
N SER A 50 12.27 0.82 10.31
CA SER A 50 13.46 1.42 10.92
C SER A 50 14.04 2.62 10.17
N TRP A 51 13.70 2.82 8.90
CA TRP A 51 14.23 3.93 8.12
C TRP A 51 13.39 5.19 8.32
N PRO A 52 14.00 6.37 8.16
CA PRO A 52 13.23 7.60 8.15
C PRO A 52 12.34 7.69 6.90
N GLY A 53 11.40 8.63 6.92
CA GLY A 53 10.47 8.84 5.81
C GLY A 53 11.14 9.41 4.55
N PRO A 54 10.42 9.43 3.42
CA PRO A 54 10.94 9.81 2.10
C PRO A 54 11.64 11.17 2.02
N THR A 55 11.14 12.18 2.73
CA THR A 55 11.77 13.52 2.75
C THR A 55 13.18 13.48 3.34
N GLU A 56 13.36 12.73 4.43
CA GLU A 56 14.67 12.58 5.07
C GLU A 56 15.58 11.67 4.26
N LEU A 57 15.04 10.64 3.61
CA LEU A 57 15.79 9.84 2.62
C LEU A 57 16.32 10.72 1.48
N MET A 58 15.54 11.70 1.00
CA MET A 58 16.02 12.66 0.00
C MET A 58 17.09 13.61 0.53
N ARG A 59 17.04 13.97 1.82
CA ARG A 59 18.12 14.71 2.47
C ARG A 59 19.41 13.90 2.46
N LEU A 60 19.34 12.61 2.82
CA LEU A 60 20.47 11.68 2.78
C LEU A 60 20.99 11.46 1.35
N TRP A 61 20.11 11.33 0.36
CA TRP A 61 20.52 11.20 -1.04
C TRP A 61 21.33 12.40 -1.55
N SER A 62 20.95 13.60 -1.09
CA SER A 62 21.59 14.86 -1.46
C SER A 62 22.96 15.02 -0.80
N ASP A 63 23.21 14.29 0.29
CA ASP A 63 24.52 14.20 0.93
C ASP A 63 25.49 13.46 0.01
N ARG A 64 26.67 14.05 -0.24
CA ARG A 64 27.60 13.54 -1.27
C ARG A 64 28.40 12.32 -0.79
N ASP A 65 28.31 11.97 0.49
CA ASP A 65 29.16 10.95 1.11
C ASP A 65 28.57 9.53 1.08
N LEU A 66 27.42 9.32 0.42
CA LEU A 66 26.86 7.97 0.27
C LEU A 66 27.69 7.12 -0.71
N SER A 67 28.14 5.95 -0.23
CA SER A 67 28.74 4.89 -1.06
C SER A 67 27.76 4.40 -2.12
N GLU A 68 28.27 3.73 -3.16
CA GLU A 68 27.41 3.15 -4.19
C GLU A 68 26.39 2.17 -3.58
N GLU A 69 26.82 1.29 -2.67
CA GLU A 69 25.95 0.33 -2.01
C GLU A 69 24.84 1.00 -1.20
N GLN A 70 25.16 2.10 -0.51
CA GLN A 70 24.16 2.87 0.24
C GLN A 70 23.15 3.54 -0.70
N ARG A 71 23.61 4.07 -1.84
CA ARG A 71 22.73 4.64 -2.89
C ARG A 71 21.82 3.57 -3.49
N VAL A 72 22.35 2.38 -3.77
CA VAL A 72 21.55 1.22 -4.23
C VAL A 72 20.51 0.84 -3.17
N ALA A 73 20.91 0.71 -1.91
CA ALA A 73 20.01 0.42 -0.80
C ALA A 73 18.89 1.46 -0.68
N LEU A 74 19.23 2.74 -0.79
CA LEU A 74 18.27 3.84 -0.72
C LEU A 74 17.26 3.78 -1.87
N LEU A 75 17.71 3.53 -3.12
CA LEU A 75 16.81 3.42 -4.27
C LEU A 75 15.87 2.21 -4.19
N LEU A 76 16.37 1.06 -3.74
CA LEU A 76 15.55 -0.16 -3.61
C LEU A 76 14.63 -0.09 -2.39
N GLY A 77 15.13 0.45 -1.27
CA GLY A 77 14.40 0.55 -0.02
C GLY A 77 13.37 1.66 -0.05
N GLY A 78 13.74 2.86 -0.50
CA GLY A 78 12.86 4.03 -0.56
C GLY A 78 11.60 3.85 -1.42
N ALA A 79 11.64 2.91 -2.37
CA ALA A 79 10.51 2.60 -3.23
C ALA A 79 9.26 2.12 -2.47
N VAL A 80 9.43 1.43 -1.34
CA VAL A 80 8.33 0.88 -0.51
C VAL A 80 7.42 1.96 0.09
N TYR A 81 7.86 3.21 0.11
CA TYR A 81 7.03 4.32 0.57
C TYR A 81 6.04 4.80 -0.48
N HIS A 82 6.26 4.45 -1.76
CA HIS A 82 5.48 4.93 -2.89
C HIS A 82 5.29 6.46 -2.91
N ASP A 83 6.34 7.20 -2.50
CA ASP A 83 6.29 8.66 -2.37
C ASP A 83 7.03 9.35 -3.52
N PRO A 84 6.32 10.14 -4.36
CA PRO A 84 6.90 10.88 -5.48
C PRO A 84 8.09 11.79 -5.13
N VAL A 85 8.25 12.20 -3.86
CA VAL A 85 9.40 13.01 -3.43
C VAL A 85 10.74 12.34 -3.75
N MET A 86 10.74 11.00 -3.85
CA MET A 86 11.94 10.22 -4.18
C MET A 86 12.31 10.23 -5.66
N LEU A 87 11.39 10.61 -6.57
CA LEU A 87 11.61 10.57 -8.04
C LEU A 87 12.92 11.23 -8.51
N PRO A 88 13.36 12.39 -7.96
CA PRO A 88 14.61 13.00 -8.35
C PRO A 88 15.84 12.10 -8.12
N ALA A 89 15.84 11.28 -7.06
CA ALA A 89 16.94 10.34 -6.80
C ALA A 89 17.05 9.27 -7.89
N TYR A 90 15.92 8.70 -8.30
CA TYR A 90 15.88 7.72 -9.39
C TYR A 90 16.34 8.31 -10.72
N ARG A 91 15.90 9.54 -11.03
CA ARG A 91 16.33 10.24 -12.24
C ARG A 91 17.84 10.50 -12.25
N ALA A 92 18.39 11.00 -11.15
CA ALA A 92 19.83 11.22 -11.03
C ALA A 92 20.63 9.92 -11.13
N ALA A 93 20.11 8.82 -10.59
CA ALA A 93 20.76 7.52 -10.63
C ALA A 93 20.77 6.87 -12.03
N ILE A 94 19.75 7.12 -12.86
CA ILE A 94 19.75 6.69 -14.28
C ILE A 94 20.88 7.35 -15.07
N GLU A 95 21.23 8.60 -14.75
CA GLU A 95 22.30 9.34 -15.41
C GLU A 95 23.71 8.96 -14.91
N SER A 96 23.78 8.12 -13.86
CA SER A 96 25.06 7.64 -13.30
C SER A 96 25.87 6.85 -14.32
N LYS A 97 27.20 6.83 -14.16
CA LYS A 97 28.10 5.93 -14.90
C LYS A 97 28.07 4.50 -14.36
N SER A 98 27.57 4.30 -13.15
CA SER A 98 27.47 2.97 -12.53
C SER A 98 26.27 2.20 -13.08
N GLN A 99 26.54 1.05 -13.69
CA GLN A 99 25.50 0.15 -14.18
C GLN A 99 24.60 -0.35 -13.05
N ARG A 100 25.17 -0.58 -11.86
CA ARG A 100 24.41 -1.05 -10.70
C ARG A 100 23.44 0.01 -10.20
N LEU A 101 23.85 1.28 -10.18
CA LEU A 101 22.95 2.39 -9.85
C LEU A 101 21.85 2.56 -10.88
N ARG A 102 22.15 2.42 -12.18
CA ARG A 102 21.12 2.43 -13.24
C ARG A 102 20.11 1.32 -13.00
N GLN A 103 20.56 0.08 -12.80
CA GLN A 103 19.68 -1.06 -12.55
C GLN A 103 18.80 -0.84 -11.31
N ALA A 104 19.37 -0.36 -10.21
CA ALA A 104 18.64 -0.03 -8.99
C ALA A 104 17.61 1.09 -9.23
N ALA A 105 17.96 2.08 -10.05
CA ALA A 105 17.07 3.18 -10.40
C ALA A 105 15.87 2.71 -11.23
N ILE A 106 16.08 1.87 -12.24
CA ILE A 106 14.98 1.31 -13.05
C ILE A 106 14.08 0.43 -12.19
N TYR A 107 14.69 -0.47 -11.41
CA TYR A 107 13.97 -1.40 -10.55
C TYR A 107 13.14 -0.64 -9.51
N GLY A 108 13.81 0.23 -8.76
CA GLY A 108 13.19 0.98 -7.68
C GLY A 108 12.22 2.04 -8.16
N PHE A 109 12.39 2.64 -9.35
CA PHE A 109 11.39 3.55 -9.92
C PHE A 109 10.08 2.84 -10.21
N ARG A 110 10.15 1.66 -10.84
CA ARG A 110 8.97 0.85 -11.14
C ARG A 110 8.26 0.47 -9.84
N ASP A 111 9.01 0.04 -8.84
CA ASP A 111 8.47 -0.24 -7.52
C ASP A 111 7.89 1.01 -6.83
N LEU A 112 8.56 2.17 -6.93
CA LEU A 112 8.14 3.44 -6.33
C LEU A 112 6.75 3.82 -6.83
N ILE A 113 6.53 3.75 -8.14
CA ILE A 113 5.22 4.06 -8.70
C ILE A 113 4.19 2.94 -8.47
N GLY A 114 4.55 1.83 -7.82
CA GLY A 114 3.67 0.69 -7.56
C GLY A 114 3.62 -0.35 -8.68
N ASP A 115 4.39 -0.20 -9.76
CA ASP A 115 4.49 -1.15 -10.87
C ASP A 115 5.25 -2.42 -10.46
N ARG A 116 5.18 -3.47 -11.29
CA ARG A 116 6.01 -4.66 -11.12
C ARG A 116 7.46 -4.31 -11.50
N PRO A 117 8.45 -4.60 -10.63
CA PRO A 117 9.84 -4.38 -11.00
C PRO A 117 10.27 -5.26 -12.18
N PRO A 118 10.99 -4.69 -13.16
CA PRO A 118 11.46 -5.42 -14.33
C PRO A 118 12.68 -6.28 -13.98
N ASN A 119 12.99 -7.25 -14.84
CA ASN A 119 14.27 -7.94 -14.78
C ASN A 119 15.37 -7.00 -15.29
N VAL A 120 16.32 -6.66 -14.41
CA VAL A 120 17.43 -5.75 -14.69
C VAL A 120 18.79 -6.45 -14.74
N ASN A 121 18.82 -7.79 -14.87
CA ASN A 121 20.07 -8.58 -14.92
C ASN A 121 20.89 -8.37 -16.21
N VAL A 122 20.36 -7.61 -17.18
CA VAL A 122 21.02 -7.32 -18.45
C VAL A 122 21.53 -5.89 -18.50
N THR A 123 22.52 -5.64 -19.35
CA THR A 123 22.96 -4.28 -19.67
C THR A 123 21.80 -3.51 -20.28
N ILE A 124 21.57 -2.29 -19.78
CA ILE A 124 20.48 -1.44 -20.25
C ILE A 124 21.05 -0.51 -21.33
N ASP A 125 20.43 -0.51 -22.50
CA ASP A 125 20.86 0.35 -23.60
C ASP A 125 20.56 1.84 -23.32
N GLU A 126 21.39 2.73 -23.86
CA GLU A 126 21.28 4.19 -23.65
C GLU A 126 19.97 4.79 -24.19
N LYS A 127 19.38 4.17 -25.22
CA LYS A 127 18.10 4.63 -25.78
C LYS A 127 16.95 4.34 -24.82
N ALA A 128 16.95 3.19 -24.17
CA ALA A 128 16.01 2.78 -23.14
C ALA A 128 16.16 3.66 -21.89
N LEU A 129 17.39 3.99 -21.48
CA LEU A 129 17.64 4.93 -20.38
C LEU A 129 17.07 6.32 -20.69
N LYS A 130 17.30 6.83 -21.91
CA LYS A 130 16.74 8.13 -22.33
C LYS A 130 15.22 8.12 -22.37
N ALA A 131 14.61 7.04 -22.88
CA ALA A 131 13.16 6.88 -22.89
C ALA A 131 12.58 6.84 -21.47
N LEU A 132 13.24 6.10 -20.56
CA LEU A 132 12.83 5.99 -19.17
C LEU A 132 12.99 7.31 -18.41
N ALA A 133 14.06 8.06 -18.63
CA ALA A 133 14.23 9.39 -18.06
C ALA A 133 13.12 10.36 -18.54
N GLY A 134 12.73 10.26 -19.81
CA GLY A 134 11.58 10.97 -20.36
C GLY A 134 10.26 10.58 -19.67
N GLU A 135 10.02 9.27 -19.50
CA GLU A 135 8.86 8.75 -18.78
C GLU A 135 8.82 9.26 -17.33
N MET A 136 9.94 9.21 -16.60
CA MET A 136 10.03 9.76 -15.24
C MET A 136 9.68 11.25 -15.19
N GLY A 137 10.12 12.03 -16.18
CA GLY A 137 9.77 13.45 -16.29
C GLY A 137 8.26 13.66 -16.47
N TRP A 138 7.63 12.85 -17.31
CA TRP A 138 6.19 12.90 -17.50
C TRP A 138 5.38 12.42 -16.29
N VAL A 139 5.84 11.37 -15.61
CA VAL A 139 5.28 10.92 -14.33
C VAL A 139 5.35 12.05 -13.31
N GLN A 140 6.52 12.65 -13.13
CA GLN A 140 6.73 13.76 -12.20
C GLN A 140 5.82 14.95 -12.52
N GLN A 141 5.65 15.29 -13.80
CA GLN A 141 4.75 16.38 -14.21
C GLN A 141 3.28 16.06 -13.91
N THR A 142 2.86 14.81 -14.13
CA THR A 142 1.49 14.34 -13.84
C THR A 142 1.21 14.37 -12.34
N LEU A 143 2.20 13.97 -11.53
CA LEU A 143 2.11 13.95 -10.07
C LEU A 143 1.99 15.32 -9.40
N ARG A 144 2.14 16.41 -10.15
CA ARG A 144 1.86 17.77 -9.66
C ARG A 144 0.36 18.07 -9.51
N ARG A 145 -0.48 17.28 -10.18
CA ARG A 145 -1.94 17.50 -10.24
C ARG A 145 -2.75 16.26 -9.90
N HIS A 146 -2.18 15.08 -10.08
CA HIS A 146 -2.86 13.81 -9.92
C HIS A 146 -2.04 12.89 -9.00
N SER A 147 -2.71 12.06 -8.20
CA SER A 147 -2.05 11.05 -7.37
C SER A 147 -1.51 9.87 -8.18
N LEU A 148 -0.65 9.03 -7.58
CA LEU A 148 -0.23 7.77 -8.19
C LEU A 148 -1.44 6.85 -8.49
N LEU A 149 -2.44 6.84 -7.60
CA LEU A 149 -3.65 6.05 -7.80
C LEU A 149 -4.43 6.53 -9.02
N GLU A 150 -4.58 7.84 -9.23
CA GLU A 150 -5.22 8.41 -10.42
C GLU A 150 -4.53 7.97 -11.71
N ILE A 151 -3.19 7.99 -11.74
CA ILE A 151 -2.42 7.53 -12.90
C ILE A 151 -2.77 6.06 -13.23
N TRP A 152 -2.82 5.19 -12.23
CA TRP A 152 -3.13 3.77 -12.44
C TRP A 152 -4.56 3.51 -12.87
N LEU A 153 -5.53 4.17 -12.23
CA LEU A 153 -6.94 4.05 -12.59
C LEU A 153 -7.20 4.59 -14.00
N GLN A 154 -6.60 5.74 -14.35
CA GLN A 154 -6.68 6.27 -15.70
C GLN A 154 -6.05 5.32 -16.73
N SER A 155 -4.93 4.68 -16.38
CA SER A 155 -4.25 3.73 -17.27
C SER A 155 -5.08 2.47 -17.53
N ALA A 156 -5.84 2.01 -16.53
CA ALA A 156 -6.81 0.93 -16.70
C ALA A 156 -8.00 1.36 -17.58
N LEU A 157 -8.62 2.51 -17.27
CA LEU A 157 -9.77 3.05 -18.00
C LEU A 157 -9.47 3.35 -19.48
N ALA A 158 -8.25 3.81 -19.77
CA ALA A 158 -7.85 4.12 -21.14
C ALA A 158 -7.88 2.90 -22.08
N GLN A 159 -7.73 1.69 -21.56
CA GLN A 159 -7.75 0.46 -22.35
C GLN A 159 -9.16 0.07 -22.82
N GLU A 160 -10.19 0.53 -22.11
CA GLU A 160 -11.59 0.36 -22.48
C GLU A 160 -12.18 1.62 -23.15
N GLY A 161 -11.33 2.60 -23.52
CA GLY A 161 -11.77 3.85 -24.15
C GLY A 161 -12.43 4.85 -23.19
N ALA A 162 -12.33 4.63 -21.87
CA ALA A 162 -12.85 5.51 -20.83
C ALA A 162 -11.76 6.45 -20.27
N SER A 163 -12.18 7.42 -19.45
CA SER A 163 -11.26 8.36 -18.79
C SER A 163 -11.84 8.82 -17.47
N LEU A 164 -10.97 9.12 -16.51
CA LEU A 164 -11.33 9.91 -15.35
C LEU A 164 -11.71 11.34 -15.80
N PRO A 165 -12.71 11.97 -15.17
CA PRO A 165 -13.03 13.38 -15.40
C PRO A 165 -11.82 14.27 -15.14
N ASP A 166 -11.64 15.30 -15.98
CA ASP A 166 -10.60 16.33 -15.87
C ASP A 166 -9.13 15.84 -15.82
N TYR A 167 -8.89 14.55 -16.10
CA TYR A 167 -7.54 13.99 -16.07
C TYR A 167 -6.69 14.48 -17.25
N ILE A 168 -5.58 15.16 -16.94
CA ILE A 168 -4.60 15.63 -17.92
C ILE A 168 -3.21 15.19 -17.48
N GLY A 169 -2.75 14.09 -18.05
CA GLY A 169 -1.46 13.50 -17.71
C GLY A 169 -1.14 12.28 -18.56
N ILE A 170 -0.14 11.52 -18.12
CA ILE A 170 0.25 10.29 -18.81
C ILE A 170 -0.72 9.15 -18.58
N LYS A 171 -0.60 8.14 -19.46
CA LYS A 171 -1.21 6.83 -19.34
C LYS A 171 -0.09 5.80 -19.45
N LEU A 172 0.00 4.89 -18.50
CA LEU A 172 0.99 3.83 -18.51
C LEU A 172 0.45 2.65 -19.32
N ILE A 173 1.26 2.15 -20.26
CA ILE A 173 0.88 1.00 -21.09
C ILE A 173 1.15 -0.28 -20.29
N ARG A 174 0.11 -0.78 -19.60
CA ARG A 174 0.13 -1.98 -18.77
C ARG A 174 -1.17 -2.75 -18.93
N SER A 175 -1.19 -4.03 -18.58
CA SER A 175 -2.45 -4.78 -18.53
C SER A 175 -3.36 -4.23 -17.43
N PRO A 176 -4.70 -4.44 -17.49
CA PRO A 176 -5.59 -3.98 -16.42
C PRO A 176 -5.24 -4.64 -15.08
N ASP A 177 -4.85 -5.91 -15.08
CA ASP A 177 -4.42 -6.63 -13.88
C ASP A 177 -3.19 -5.98 -13.23
N ASP A 178 -2.21 -5.54 -14.03
CA ASP A 178 -1.04 -4.81 -13.52
C ASP A 178 -1.44 -3.42 -12.98
N CYS A 179 -2.33 -2.71 -13.67
CA CYS A 179 -2.84 -1.41 -13.20
C CYS A 179 -3.56 -1.53 -11.85
N PHE A 180 -4.45 -2.51 -11.68
CA PHE A 180 -5.12 -2.72 -10.40
C PHE A 180 -4.20 -3.28 -9.33
N GLY A 181 -3.23 -4.12 -9.71
CA GLY A 181 -2.17 -4.56 -8.80
C GLY A 181 -1.35 -3.37 -8.25
N ALA A 182 -1.07 -2.38 -9.08
CA ALA A 182 -0.39 -1.16 -8.64
C ALA A 182 -1.31 -0.24 -7.82
N ALA A 183 -2.57 -0.06 -8.23
CA ALA A 183 -3.59 0.66 -7.46
C ALA A 183 -3.77 0.06 -6.05
N GLU A 184 -3.77 -1.27 -5.94
CA GLU A 184 -3.80 -1.99 -4.67
C GLU A 184 -2.67 -1.54 -3.72
N ARG A 185 -1.46 -1.30 -4.23
CA ARG A 185 -0.29 -0.93 -3.40
C ARG A 185 -0.37 0.48 -2.84
N VAL A 186 -1.00 1.40 -3.58
CA VAL A 186 -0.94 2.84 -3.29
C VAL A 186 -2.23 3.43 -2.72
N PHE A 187 -3.37 2.72 -2.76
CA PHE A 187 -4.62 3.28 -2.26
C PHE A 187 -4.61 3.54 -0.75
N ASP A 188 -5.46 4.47 -0.32
CA ASP A 188 -5.78 4.72 1.07
C ASP A 188 -7.26 5.07 1.29
N VAL A 189 -7.64 5.35 2.55
CA VAL A 189 -9.02 5.68 2.97
C VAL A 189 -9.58 6.88 2.21
N GLY A 190 -8.75 7.91 1.99
CA GLY A 190 -9.13 9.13 1.29
C GLY A 190 -9.48 8.93 -0.18
N ASP A 191 -9.15 7.77 -0.76
CA ASP A 191 -9.30 7.52 -2.19
C ASP A 191 -10.68 6.96 -2.59
N LEU A 192 -11.63 6.86 -1.65
CA LEU A 192 -12.93 6.25 -1.93
C LEU A 192 -13.67 6.97 -3.08
N ASP A 193 -13.66 8.30 -3.12
CA ASP A 193 -14.32 9.08 -4.18
C ASP A 193 -13.72 8.79 -5.55
N LEU A 194 -12.39 8.72 -5.62
CA LEU A 194 -11.67 8.42 -6.84
C LEU A 194 -11.95 7.00 -7.33
N LEU A 195 -11.94 6.01 -6.42
CA LEU A 195 -12.27 4.62 -6.75
C LEU A 195 -13.72 4.48 -7.24
N VAL A 196 -14.67 5.17 -6.59
CA VAL A 196 -16.07 5.19 -7.01
C VAL A 196 -16.23 5.89 -8.37
N THR A 197 -15.52 7.00 -8.60
CA THR A 197 -15.52 7.70 -9.88
C THR A 197 -14.98 6.79 -10.99
N ALA A 198 -13.86 6.10 -10.77
CA ALA A 198 -13.33 5.12 -11.72
C ALA A 198 -14.33 3.98 -11.98
N TYR A 199 -15.05 3.52 -10.95
CA TYR A 199 -16.09 2.49 -11.08
C TYR A 199 -17.28 2.94 -11.93
N GLU A 200 -17.67 4.20 -11.84
CA GLU A 200 -18.74 4.78 -12.66
C GLU A 200 -18.32 4.95 -14.13
N GLN A 201 -17.04 5.27 -14.38
CA GLN A 201 -16.50 5.42 -15.74
C GLN A 201 -16.26 4.06 -16.43
N SER A 202 -15.98 3.01 -15.68
CA SER A 202 -15.66 1.69 -16.24
C SER A 202 -16.91 0.93 -16.71
N GLN A 203 -16.85 0.37 -17.91
CA GLN A 203 -17.85 -0.53 -18.48
C GLN A 203 -17.35 -1.98 -18.57
N ASP A 204 -16.02 -2.18 -18.53
CA ASP A 204 -15.39 -3.48 -18.49
C ASP A 204 -15.71 -4.20 -17.18
N ARG A 205 -16.18 -5.44 -17.32
CA ARG A 205 -16.63 -6.22 -16.19
C ARG A 205 -15.50 -6.56 -15.22
N ASN A 206 -14.30 -6.86 -15.71
CA ASN A 206 -13.17 -7.26 -14.87
C ASN A 206 -12.64 -6.06 -14.08
N ASN A 207 -12.54 -4.89 -14.74
CA ASN A 207 -12.20 -3.63 -14.10
C ASN A 207 -13.19 -3.28 -12.98
N ARG A 208 -14.50 -3.37 -13.26
CA ARG A 208 -15.55 -3.15 -12.24
C ARG A 208 -15.45 -4.13 -11.06
N ILE A 209 -15.04 -5.38 -11.28
CA ILE A 209 -14.81 -6.36 -10.20
C ILE A 209 -13.58 -5.98 -9.36
N ALA A 210 -12.49 -5.54 -9.98
CA ALA A 210 -11.30 -5.08 -9.25
C ALA A 210 -11.63 -3.84 -8.39
N LEU A 211 -12.32 -2.87 -8.98
CA LEU A 211 -12.79 -1.65 -8.30
C LEU A 211 -13.75 -1.98 -7.16
N LEU A 212 -14.69 -2.90 -7.36
CA LEU A 212 -15.58 -3.39 -6.29
C LEU A 212 -14.78 -3.90 -5.08
N LYS A 213 -13.71 -4.68 -5.30
CA LYS A 213 -12.89 -5.20 -4.20
C LYS A 213 -12.16 -4.07 -3.46
N LEU A 214 -11.56 -3.13 -4.19
CA LEU A 214 -10.88 -1.96 -3.61
C LEU A 214 -11.85 -1.08 -2.82
N ILE A 215 -13.03 -0.77 -3.39
CA ILE A 215 -14.10 -0.02 -2.72
C ILE A 215 -14.59 -0.75 -1.47
N GLU A 216 -14.76 -2.08 -1.53
CA GLU A 216 -15.16 -2.89 -0.37
C GLU A 216 -14.14 -2.79 0.77
N ALA A 217 -12.84 -2.84 0.43
CA ALA A 217 -11.75 -2.71 1.39
C ALA A 217 -11.70 -1.32 2.03
N VAL A 218 -11.68 -0.26 1.21
CA VAL A 218 -11.58 1.14 1.65
C VAL A 218 -12.77 1.56 2.50
N SER A 219 -13.99 1.20 2.07
CA SER A 219 -15.20 1.59 2.80
C SER A 219 -15.51 0.66 3.99
N VAL A 220 -14.82 -0.47 4.14
CA VAL A 220 -15.16 -1.53 5.11
C VAL A 220 -16.62 -1.97 4.96
N SER A 221 -17.10 -2.02 3.71
CA SER A 221 -18.42 -2.53 3.36
C SER A 221 -18.38 -4.04 3.12
N ARG A 222 -19.55 -4.66 2.96
CA ARG A 222 -19.65 -6.09 2.60
C ARG A 222 -20.60 -6.28 1.42
N PHE A 223 -20.07 -6.18 0.21
CA PHE A 223 -20.85 -6.35 -1.01
C PHE A 223 -20.85 -7.81 -1.46
N LEU A 224 -19.66 -8.41 -1.52
CA LEU A 224 -19.43 -9.79 -1.88
C LEU A 224 -19.63 -10.70 -0.66
N ILE A 225 -20.86 -11.14 -0.47
CA ILE A 225 -21.27 -12.04 0.63
C ILE A 225 -21.20 -13.49 0.15
N ILE A 226 -20.21 -14.25 0.59
CA ILE A 226 -20.11 -15.70 0.32
C ILE A 226 -21.02 -16.45 1.32
N PRO A 227 -22.06 -17.16 0.86
CA PRO A 227 -22.90 -18.01 1.71
C PRO A 227 -22.10 -19.12 2.39
N LYS A 228 -22.40 -19.43 3.65
CA LYS A 228 -21.78 -20.56 4.35
C LYS A 228 -22.35 -21.89 3.83
N GLY A 229 -21.49 -22.85 3.47
CA GLY A 229 -21.85 -24.26 3.37
C GLY A 229 -22.41 -24.78 2.04
N GLN A 230 -22.10 -24.20 0.87
CA GLN A 230 -22.50 -24.80 -0.41
C GLN A 230 -21.32 -25.01 -1.39
N HIS A 231 -21.06 -26.25 -1.77
CA HIS A 231 -20.04 -26.64 -2.74
C HIS A 231 -20.46 -26.43 -4.21
N LYS A 232 -21.26 -25.40 -4.52
CA LYS A 232 -21.69 -25.12 -5.91
C LYS A 232 -21.04 -23.84 -6.43
N GLY A 233 -20.50 -23.92 -7.64
CA GLY A 233 -19.76 -22.87 -8.33
C GLY A 233 -20.38 -21.49 -8.12
N TRP A 234 -19.68 -20.68 -7.33
CA TRP A 234 -20.04 -19.34 -6.86
C TRP A 234 -19.99 -18.26 -7.96
N GLY A 235 -20.39 -18.64 -9.18
CA GLY A 235 -20.07 -17.95 -10.43
C GLY A 235 -20.70 -16.56 -10.63
N LYS A 236 -20.90 -16.20 -11.90
CA LYS A 236 -21.33 -14.88 -12.40
C LYS A 236 -22.42 -14.18 -11.56
N SER A 237 -23.41 -14.91 -11.04
CA SER A 237 -24.54 -14.37 -10.27
C SER A 237 -24.16 -13.72 -8.92
N LEU A 238 -23.15 -14.26 -8.21
CA LEU A 238 -22.68 -13.68 -6.95
C LEU A 238 -22.07 -12.30 -7.21
N VAL A 239 -21.24 -12.22 -8.24
CA VAL A 239 -20.58 -10.99 -8.67
C VAL A 239 -21.61 -9.97 -9.17
N ASP A 240 -22.59 -10.39 -9.99
CA ASP A 240 -23.66 -9.50 -10.47
C ASP A 240 -24.46 -8.89 -9.32
N THR A 241 -24.74 -9.69 -8.29
CA THR A 241 -25.44 -9.24 -7.10
C THR A 241 -24.61 -8.23 -6.31
N ALA A 242 -23.30 -8.46 -6.20
CA ALA A 242 -22.40 -7.53 -5.52
C ALA A 242 -22.26 -6.20 -6.29
N LEU A 243 -22.14 -6.24 -7.61
CA LEU A 243 -22.11 -5.04 -8.45
C LEU A 243 -23.41 -4.23 -8.33
N ARG A 244 -24.58 -4.87 -8.40
CA ARG A 244 -25.87 -4.18 -8.20
C ARG A 244 -25.99 -3.53 -6.82
N ARG A 245 -25.48 -4.19 -5.77
CA ARG A 245 -25.45 -3.62 -4.41
C ARG A 245 -24.52 -2.43 -4.33
N LEU A 246 -23.35 -2.51 -4.97
CA LEU A 246 -22.43 -1.38 -5.05
C LEU A 246 -23.08 -0.21 -5.80
N ASP A 247 -23.72 -0.44 -6.95
CA ASP A 247 -24.44 0.61 -7.70
C ASP A 247 -25.49 1.33 -6.82
N GLY A 248 -26.25 0.56 -6.04
CA GLY A 248 -27.21 1.10 -5.08
C GLY A 248 -26.55 1.93 -3.97
N LYS A 249 -25.40 1.46 -3.45
CA LYS A 249 -24.65 2.19 -2.42
C LYS A 249 -23.97 3.44 -2.95
N VAL A 250 -23.40 3.42 -4.15
CA VAL A 250 -22.82 4.60 -4.79
C VAL A 250 -23.86 5.69 -4.96
N ARG A 251 -25.07 5.37 -5.43
CA ARG A 251 -26.18 6.33 -5.49
C ARG A 251 -26.54 6.90 -4.11
N GLN A 252 -26.60 6.04 -3.09
CA GLN A 252 -26.88 6.45 -1.72
C GLN A 252 -25.78 7.35 -1.15
N TRP A 253 -24.51 7.03 -1.42
CA TRP A 253 -23.35 7.75 -0.93
C TRP A 253 -23.22 9.13 -1.56
N ARG A 254 -23.46 9.23 -2.88
CA ARG A 254 -23.44 10.51 -3.57
C ARG A 254 -24.58 11.42 -3.13
N ASN A 255 -25.80 10.93 -2.85
CA ASN A 255 -26.95 11.71 -2.34
C ASN A 255 -27.01 13.20 -2.78
N ASN A 256 -26.95 13.46 -4.09
CA ASN A 256 -26.92 14.79 -4.74
C ASN A 256 -25.65 15.65 -4.56
N ASN A 257 -24.60 15.12 -3.93
CA ASN A 257 -23.28 15.72 -3.86
C ASN A 257 -22.42 15.32 -5.06
N CYS A 258 -21.57 16.24 -5.49
CA CYS A 258 -20.58 16.00 -6.55
C CYS A 258 -19.38 15.16 -6.06
N GLN A 259 -19.09 15.17 -4.76
CA GLN A 259 -17.96 14.47 -4.14
C GLN A 259 -18.40 13.55 -3.01
N LEU A 260 -17.69 12.44 -2.84
CA LEU A 260 -17.86 11.49 -1.77
C LEU A 260 -16.81 11.69 -0.66
N ASP A 261 -17.26 11.89 0.58
CA ASP A 261 -16.38 11.86 1.73
C ASP A 261 -16.09 10.40 2.16
N GLY A 262 -14.91 9.91 1.77
CA GLY A 262 -14.46 8.55 2.06
C GLY A 262 -14.33 8.23 3.55
N GLU A 263 -13.86 9.20 4.35
CA GLU A 263 -13.69 9.04 5.79
C GLU A 263 -15.04 8.98 6.50
N ALA A 264 -16.00 9.82 6.09
CA ALA A 264 -17.36 9.77 6.63
C ALA A 264 -18.05 8.43 6.34
N VAL A 265 -17.90 7.88 5.13
CA VAL A 265 -18.42 6.54 4.77
C VAL A 265 -17.77 5.46 5.62
N LEU A 266 -16.43 5.46 5.71
CA LEU A 266 -15.70 4.52 6.55
C LEU A 266 -16.22 4.59 7.98
N TYR A 267 -16.35 5.80 8.54
CA TYR A 267 -16.76 6.00 9.91
C TYR A 267 -18.17 5.47 10.18
N GLN A 268 -19.11 5.76 9.28
CA GLN A 268 -20.47 5.25 9.35
C GLN A 268 -20.50 3.71 9.33
N ASN A 269 -19.72 3.09 8.43
CA ASN A 269 -19.66 1.64 8.30
C ASN A 269 -19.05 0.99 9.55
N LEU A 270 -17.96 1.54 10.08
CA LEU A 270 -17.35 1.06 11.33
C LEU A 270 -18.31 1.17 12.52
N ARG A 271 -19.05 2.28 12.65
CA ARG A 271 -20.10 2.44 13.68
C ARG A 271 -21.19 1.37 13.54
N SER A 272 -21.61 1.05 12.30
CA SER A 272 -22.60 0.00 12.05
C SER A 272 -22.11 -1.40 12.46
N LEU A 273 -20.80 -1.62 12.47
CA LEU A 273 -20.14 -2.83 12.97
C LEU A 273 -19.93 -2.82 14.49
N GLY A 274 -20.41 -1.78 15.19
CA GLY A 274 -20.32 -1.65 16.65
C GLY A 274 -19.04 -0.98 17.15
N ALA A 275 -18.26 -0.35 16.28
CA ALA A 275 -17.11 0.46 16.70
C ALA A 275 -17.58 1.65 17.54
N LYS A 276 -17.03 1.80 18.75
CA LYS A 276 -17.33 2.91 19.67
C LYS A 276 -16.31 4.05 19.59
N ASN A 277 -15.25 3.90 18.78
CA ASN A 277 -14.21 4.90 18.66
C ASN A 277 -14.76 6.18 18.03
N ARG A 278 -14.35 7.32 18.58
CA ARG A 278 -14.75 8.63 18.05
C ARG A 278 -14.01 8.96 16.76
N ASP A 279 -12.79 8.47 16.64
CA ASP A 279 -11.93 8.64 15.47
C ASP A 279 -11.28 7.28 15.13
N PRO A 280 -11.65 6.64 14.00
CA PRO A 280 -11.07 5.38 13.57
C PRO A 280 -9.69 5.53 12.91
N LEU A 281 -9.27 6.74 12.54
CA LEU A 281 -7.97 7.02 11.93
C LEU A 281 -6.96 7.57 12.94
N GLY A 282 -7.45 8.08 14.06
CA GLY A 282 -6.64 8.62 15.14
C GLY A 282 -5.91 7.57 15.98
N PRO A 283 -5.02 8.05 16.88
CA PRO A 283 -4.26 7.20 17.79
C PRO A 283 -5.17 6.32 18.68
N GLY A 284 -4.76 5.07 18.92
CA GLY A 284 -5.49 4.14 19.78
C GLY A 284 -6.67 3.41 19.10
N SER A 285 -6.78 3.54 17.78
CA SER A 285 -7.74 2.78 16.95
C SER A 285 -7.31 1.33 16.70
N ASP A 286 -6.15 0.90 17.20
CA ASP A 286 -5.50 -0.39 16.92
C ASP A 286 -6.39 -1.57 17.26
N ARG A 287 -7.14 -1.48 18.36
CA ARG A 287 -8.09 -2.54 18.77
C ARG A 287 -9.21 -2.74 17.76
N LEU A 288 -9.65 -1.66 17.11
CA LEU A 288 -10.66 -1.73 16.06
C LEU A 288 -10.09 -2.41 14.82
N TRP A 289 -8.93 -1.95 14.36
CA TRP A 289 -8.28 -2.51 13.17
C TRP A 289 -7.84 -3.96 13.38
N LEU A 290 -7.37 -4.31 14.57
CA LEU A 290 -7.07 -5.69 14.94
C LEU A 290 -8.33 -6.56 14.94
N ALA A 291 -9.48 -6.06 15.40
CA ALA A 291 -10.73 -6.80 15.32
C ALA A 291 -11.20 -7.03 13.87
N LEU A 292 -10.92 -6.10 12.97
CA LEU A 292 -11.19 -6.27 11.52
C LEU A 292 -10.22 -7.26 10.88
N LEU A 293 -8.93 -7.21 11.23
CA LEU A 293 -7.92 -8.17 10.81
C LEU A 293 -8.27 -9.59 11.28
N ASP A 294 -8.72 -9.72 12.53
CA ASP A 294 -9.15 -10.98 13.13
C ASP A 294 -10.51 -11.47 12.60
N GLY A 295 -11.25 -10.60 11.92
CA GLY A 295 -12.55 -10.85 11.33
C GLY A 295 -12.53 -11.84 10.16
N THR A 296 -13.74 -12.25 9.78
CA THR A 296 -13.95 -13.27 8.72
C THR A 296 -13.94 -12.71 7.30
N ASN A 297 -13.92 -11.39 7.11
CA ASN A 297 -13.88 -10.79 5.78
C ASN A 297 -12.43 -10.48 5.37
N SER A 298 -11.86 -11.34 4.54
CA SER A 298 -10.48 -11.27 4.07
C SER A 298 -10.17 -9.99 3.28
N ARG A 299 -11.19 -9.32 2.70
CA ARG A 299 -11.03 -8.08 1.94
C ARG A 299 -10.68 -6.87 2.79
N TRP A 300 -10.98 -6.90 4.08
CA TRP A 300 -10.68 -5.79 4.99
C TRP A 300 -9.26 -5.85 5.54
N TRP A 301 -8.58 -6.99 5.40
CA TRP A 301 -7.29 -7.23 6.04
C TRP A 301 -6.20 -6.26 5.56
N ALA A 302 -6.17 -5.91 4.27
CA ALA A 302 -5.17 -4.97 3.73
C ALA A 302 -5.29 -3.59 4.36
N LEU A 303 -6.50 -3.02 4.41
CA LEU A 303 -6.71 -1.73 5.06
C LEU A 303 -6.39 -1.83 6.57
N ALA A 304 -6.86 -2.89 7.24
CA ALA A 304 -6.56 -3.11 8.65
C ALA A 304 -5.05 -3.18 8.94
N ALA A 305 -4.28 -3.90 8.12
CA ALA A 305 -2.82 -3.98 8.25
C ALA A 305 -2.15 -2.61 8.06
N ARG A 306 -2.58 -1.82 7.08
CA ARG A 306 -2.07 -0.44 6.88
C ARG A 306 -2.33 0.46 8.08
N ARG A 307 -3.54 0.39 8.65
CA ARG A 307 -3.93 1.20 9.82
C ARG A 307 -3.18 0.75 11.07
N LEU A 308 -3.03 -0.55 11.28
CA LEU A 308 -2.19 -1.11 12.35
C LEU A 308 -0.73 -0.67 12.23
N TYR A 309 -0.19 -0.62 11.01
CA TYR A 309 1.15 -0.07 10.77
C TYR A 309 1.22 1.43 11.07
N ALA A 310 0.23 2.23 10.65
CA ALA A 310 0.17 3.66 10.96
C ALA A 310 0.13 3.93 12.47
N SER A 311 -0.40 2.98 13.25
CA SER A 311 -0.37 3.00 14.71
C SER A 311 0.92 2.51 15.38
N GLY A 312 1.98 2.23 14.61
CA GLY A 312 3.26 1.74 15.12
C GLY A 312 3.42 0.21 15.13
N GLY A 313 2.50 -0.52 14.50
CA GLY A 313 2.65 -1.95 14.25
C GLY A 313 3.68 -2.29 13.17
N PRO A 314 4.00 -3.58 12.98
CA PRO A 314 4.88 -4.00 11.89
C PRO A 314 4.17 -3.88 10.54
N TRP A 315 4.94 -3.58 9.49
CA TRP A 315 4.41 -3.50 8.14
C TRP A 315 4.23 -4.90 7.53
N TYR A 316 3.03 -5.17 7.04
CA TYR A 316 2.69 -6.36 6.25
C TYR A 316 1.83 -5.94 5.06
N GLU A 317 2.27 -6.29 3.86
CA GLU A 317 1.48 -6.12 2.65
C GLU A 317 0.51 -7.30 2.49
N LEU A 318 -0.79 -6.99 2.53
CA LEU A 318 -1.88 -7.95 2.29
C LEU A 318 -2.65 -7.51 1.05
N SER A 319 -3.17 -8.49 0.30
CA SER A 319 -3.91 -8.26 -0.94
C SER A 319 -5.41 -8.21 -0.72
N VAL A 320 -6.05 -7.17 -1.24
CA VAL A 320 -7.49 -6.99 -1.46
C VAL A 320 -7.97 -7.75 -2.71
N LEU A 321 -7.16 -7.77 -3.76
CA LEU A 321 -7.49 -8.39 -5.05
C LEU A 321 -7.42 -9.91 -4.99
N ARG A 322 -6.50 -10.44 -4.18
CA ARG A 322 -6.26 -11.89 -3.95
C ARG A 322 -6.32 -12.23 -2.45
N PRO A 323 -7.45 -11.96 -1.77
CA PRO A 323 -7.53 -11.98 -0.32
C PRO A 323 -7.56 -13.41 0.26
N ASP A 324 -7.96 -14.39 -0.55
CA ASP A 324 -8.18 -15.77 -0.14
C ASP A 324 -6.99 -16.70 -0.45
N THR A 325 -5.83 -16.14 -0.81
CA THR A 325 -4.61 -16.94 -1.05
C THR A 325 -3.98 -17.40 0.26
N GLU A 326 -3.32 -18.56 0.24
CA GLU A 326 -2.59 -19.09 1.41
C GLU A 326 -1.53 -18.11 1.92
N ASP A 327 -0.80 -17.45 1.00
CA ASP A 327 0.20 -16.45 1.36
C ASP A 327 -0.42 -15.27 2.12
N ASN A 328 -1.56 -14.75 1.65
CA ASN A 328 -2.27 -13.66 2.32
C ASN A 328 -2.76 -14.07 3.71
N GLY A 329 -3.30 -15.29 3.84
CA GLY A 329 -3.70 -15.86 5.13
C GLY A 329 -2.52 -16.04 6.10
N ARG A 330 -1.37 -16.52 5.60
CA ARG A 330 -0.14 -16.66 6.40
C ARG A 330 0.33 -15.31 6.93
N ARG A 331 0.50 -14.31 6.05
CA ARG A 331 0.94 -12.94 6.43
C ARG A 331 0.00 -12.31 7.45
N ARG A 332 -1.32 -12.47 7.27
CA ARG A 332 -2.31 -12.03 8.24
C ARG A 332 -2.09 -12.68 9.61
N ASN A 333 -1.87 -14.00 9.65
CA ASN A 333 -1.66 -14.71 10.90
C ASN A 333 -0.34 -14.30 11.59
N GLU A 334 0.72 -14.06 10.82
CA GLU A 334 1.98 -13.51 11.34
C GLU A 334 1.76 -12.13 11.97
N LEU A 335 1.03 -11.23 11.28
CA LEU A 335 0.64 -9.93 11.83
C LEU A 335 -0.21 -10.06 13.10
N SER A 336 -1.29 -10.86 13.09
CA SER A 336 -2.12 -11.10 14.27
C SER A 336 -1.29 -11.66 15.43
N SER A 337 -0.31 -12.53 15.14
CA SER A 337 0.54 -13.14 16.18
C SER A 337 1.39 -12.10 16.92
N TRP A 338 1.87 -11.07 16.22
CA TRP A 338 2.63 -9.96 16.82
C TRP A 338 1.81 -9.20 17.88
N TYR A 339 0.49 -9.07 17.65
CA TYR A 339 -0.45 -8.45 18.58
C TYR A 339 -0.96 -9.42 19.68
N SER A 340 -0.53 -10.68 19.71
CA SER A 340 -1.00 -11.68 20.69
C SER A 340 -0.86 -11.27 22.15
N PRO A 341 0.25 -10.64 22.60
CA PRO A 341 0.36 -10.16 23.97
C PRO A 341 -0.76 -9.18 24.36
N ILE A 342 -1.18 -8.33 23.42
CA ILE A 342 -2.25 -7.35 23.60
C ILE A 342 -3.63 -8.03 23.62
N THR A 343 -3.84 -9.07 22.80
CA THR A 343 -5.12 -9.83 22.79
C THR A 343 -5.33 -10.72 24.02
N ARG A 344 -4.26 -11.22 24.65
CA ARG A 344 -4.35 -12.07 25.85
C ARG A 344 -4.92 -11.30 27.05
N THR A 345 -4.45 -10.07 27.28
CA THR A 345 -4.98 -9.18 28.33
C THR A 345 -6.46 -8.84 28.11
N ILE A 346 -6.91 -8.72 26.84
CA ILE A 346 -8.31 -8.42 26.50
C ILE A 346 -9.23 -9.64 26.72
N ARG A 347 -8.76 -10.85 26.40
CA ARG A 347 -9.52 -12.10 26.64
C ARG A 347 -9.65 -12.40 28.14
N GLU A 348 -8.59 -12.17 28.92
CA GLU A 348 -8.59 -12.36 30.37
C GLU A 348 -9.52 -11.35 31.08
N GLN A 349 -9.54 -10.08 30.66
CA GLN A 349 -10.49 -9.08 31.18
C GLN A 349 -11.96 -9.37 30.83
N LYS A 350 -12.25 -9.94 29.65
CA LYS A 350 -13.62 -10.38 29.30
C LYS A 350 -14.04 -11.63 30.06
N SER A 351 -13.10 -12.54 30.37
CA SER A 351 -13.35 -13.73 31.19
C SER A 351 -13.67 -13.35 32.66
N GLN A 352 -12.96 -12.36 33.20
CA GLN A 352 -13.19 -11.86 34.56
C GLN A 352 -14.49 -11.04 34.72
N ARG A 353 -15.06 -10.49 33.64
CA ARG A 353 -16.35 -9.78 33.65
C ARG A 353 -17.59 -10.70 33.59
N LYS A 354 -17.41 -12.02 33.66
CA LYS A 354 -18.53 -12.96 33.92
C LYS A 354 -18.33 -13.71 35.25
N PRO A 355 -18.64 -13.11 36.41
CA PRO A 355 -18.99 -13.89 37.60
C PRO A 355 -20.51 -14.10 37.66
N GLY A 356 -20.91 -15.38 37.70
CA GLY A 356 -22.09 -15.86 38.45
C GLY A 356 -23.47 -15.32 38.05
N MET A 357 -24.12 -15.98 37.09
CA MET A 357 -25.57 -16.18 37.16
C MET A 357 -25.84 -17.67 36.93
N LYS A 358 -25.54 -18.46 37.97
CA LYS A 358 -26.19 -19.76 38.18
C LYS A 358 -27.26 -19.49 39.24
N ARG A 359 -28.51 -19.81 38.87
CA ARG A 359 -29.65 -19.86 39.79
C ARG A 359 -29.46 -21.00 40.77
#